data_AF-A0A5D0NUL8-F1
#
_entry.id   AF-A0A5D0NUL8-F1
#
_cell.length_a   1.000
_cell.length_b   1.000
_cell.length_c   1.000
_cell.angle_alpha   90.00
_cell.angle_beta   90.00
_cell.angle_gamma   90.00
#
_symmetry.space_group_name_H-M   'P 1'
#
loop_
_entity.id
_entity.type
_entity.pdbx_description
1 polymer ?
#
loop_
_entity_poly.entity_id
_entity_poly.type
_entity_poly.pdbx_seq_one_letter_code
_entity_poly.pdbx_strand_id
1 'polypeptide(L)'
;MPRRKHRRERVQRRKAGPTGRRDAFRCVGCRLDVPAGAPGTEHRNHCPHCLTSLHLDGLTPGDRRAGCGGRMVPLSLTVRPDGEWMLIHHCLSCGGLSVNRIAGDDNALALLRIAVRPLRDERLRAGLRRVG
;
A
#
# COMPACT_ATOMS: atom_id res chain seq x y z
N MET A 1 18.16 36.14 22.05
CA MET A 1 17.93 35.80 20.63
C MET A 1 18.10 34.30 20.43
N PRO A 2 17.10 33.53 19.96
CA PRO A 2 17.18 32.08 19.94
C PRO A 2 17.94 31.58 18.70
N ARG A 3 18.90 30.69 18.92
CA ARG A 3 19.76 30.09 17.89
C ARG A 3 18.95 29.15 16.98
N ARG A 4 18.88 29.48 15.69
CA ARG A 4 18.21 28.72 14.62
C ARG A 4 18.98 27.42 14.35
N LYS A 5 18.44 26.25 14.75
CA LYS A 5 19.02 24.94 14.41
C LYS A 5 18.71 24.60 12.95
N HIS A 6 19.75 24.60 12.11
CA HIS A 6 19.64 24.10 10.73
C HIS A 6 19.33 22.60 10.74
N ARG A 7 18.11 22.23 10.36
CA ARG A 7 17.69 20.85 10.13
C ARG A 7 18.39 20.35 8.86
N ARG A 8 19.44 19.55 9.02
CA ARG A 8 20.14 18.90 7.90
C ARG A 8 19.19 17.91 7.24
N GLU A 9 18.72 18.27 6.06
CA GLU A 9 17.90 17.43 5.18
C GLU A 9 18.75 16.25 4.70
N ARG A 10 18.37 15.05 5.13
CA ARG A 10 19.10 13.83 4.82
C ARG A 10 18.77 13.41 3.40
N VAL A 11 19.53 13.90 2.43
CA VAL A 11 19.45 13.47 1.02
C VAL A 11 19.77 11.98 0.97
N GLN A 12 18.77 11.16 0.67
CA GLN A 12 18.90 9.71 0.65
C GLN A 12 19.74 9.30 -0.57
N ARG A 13 20.95 8.79 -0.30
CA ARG A 13 21.93 8.36 -1.30
C ARG A 13 21.43 7.04 -1.93
N ARG A 14 21.17 7.04 -3.25
CA ARG A 14 20.79 5.84 -3.99
C ARG A 14 21.94 4.83 -3.97
N LYS A 15 21.78 3.72 -3.23
CA LYS A 15 22.64 2.54 -3.39
C LYS A 15 22.13 1.76 -4.59
N ALA A 16 22.91 1.72 -5.66
CA ALA A 16 22.74 0.74 -6.72
C ALA A 16 23.12 -0.64 -6.16
N GLY A 17 22.14 -1.52 -6.00
CA GLY A 17 22.33 -2.94 -5.71
C GLY A 17 22.20 -3.76 -6.99
N PRO A 18 23.07 -4.75 -7.26
CA PRO A 18 23.05 -5.51 -8.50
C PRO A 18 22.11 -6.73 -8.44
N THR A 19 21.78 -7.22 -9.65
CA THR A 19 21.23 -8.55 -10.02
C THR A 19 19.69 -8.68 -10.13
N GLY A 20 19.21 -8.64 -11.38
CA GLY A 20 18.12 -9.49 -11.87
C GLY A 20 16.70 -9.22 -11.37
N ARG A 21 16.31 -7.96 -11.16
CA ARG A 21 14.88 -7.66 -10.92
C ARG A 21 14.12 -7.97 -12.22
N ARG A 22 13.18 -8.93 -12.18
CA ARG A 22 12.18 -9.02 -13.25
C ARG A 22 11.46 -7.67 -13.26
N ASP A 23 11.49 -6.98 -14.39
CA ASP A 23 10.84 -5.67 -14.54
C ASP A 23 9.32 -5.73 -14.41
N ALA A 24 8.77 -6.93 -14.34
CA ALA A 24 7.36 -7.20 -14.06
C ALA A 24 7.16 -8.48 -13.21
N PHE A 25 5.99 -8.59 -12.59
CA PHE A 25 5.50 -9.80 -11.93
C PHE A 25 4.05 -10.08 -12.32
N ARG A 26 3.64 -11.35 -12.27
CA ARG A 26 2.25 -11.73 -12.53
C ARG A 26 1.42 -11.65 -11.25
N CYS A 27 0.33 -10.88 -11.26
CA CYS A 27 -0.50 -10.68 -10.09
C CYS A 27 -1.22 -11.97 -9.67
N VAL A 28 -1.14 -12.35 -8.39
CA VAL A 28 -1.88 -13.50 -7.83
C VAL A 28 -3.39 -13.28 -7.71
N GLY A 29 -3.85 -12.03 -7.81
CA GLY A 29 -5.26 -11.64 -7.71
C GLY A 29 -5.98 -11.65 -9.07
N CYS A 30 -5.50 -10.84 -10.01
CA CYS A 30 -6.14 -10.65 -11.33
C CYS A 30 -5.37 -11.29 -12.50
N ARG A 31 -4.21 -11.92 -12.25
CA ARG A 31 -3.37 -12.59 -13.26
C ARG A 31 -2.76 -11.71 -14.35
N LEU A 32 -2.95 -10.39 -14.30
CA LEU A 32 -2.26 -9.43 -15.17
C LEU A 32 -0.77 -9.34 -14.83
N ASP A 33 0.05 -9.04 -15.83
CA ASP A 33 1.46 -8.69 -15.65
C ASP A 33 1.56 -7.24 -15.16
N VAL A 34 2.35 -7.02 -14.11
CA VAL A 34 2.46 -5.76 -13.40
C VAL A 34 3.91 -5.29 -13.42
N PRO A 35 4.20 -4.08 -13.91
CA PRO A 35 5.54 -3.51 -13.83
C PRO A 35 6.01 -3.39 -12.37
N ALA A 36 7.25 -3.81 -12.10
CA ALA A 36 7.84 -3.73 -10.77
C ALA A 36 8.20 -2.28 -10.38
N GLY A 37 8.40 -1.42 -11.38
CA GLY A 37 8.54 0.04 -11.22
C GLY A 37 7.18 0.73 -11.11
N ALA A 38 7.14 1.84 -10.37
CA ALA A 38 5.95 2.65 -10.21
C ALA A 38 6.32 4.10 -9.87
N PRO A 39 5.55 5.11 -10.32
CA PRO A 39 5.72 6.48 -9.86
C PRO A 39 5.43 6.60 -8.37
N GLY A 40 6.28 7.33 -7.63
CA GLY A 40 6.03 7.66 -6.21
C GLY A 40 6.37 6.57 -5.19
N THR A 41 6.91 5.42 -5.61
CA THR A 41 7.43 4.38 -4.71
C THR A 41 8.66 3.68 -5.29
N GLU A 42 9.66 3.39 -4.45
CA GLU A 42 10.84 2.61 -4.84
C GLU A 42 10.51 1.11 -4.97
N HIS A 43 9.50 0.65 -4.22
CA HIS A 43 9.11 -0.74 -4.13
C HIS A 43 7.59 -0.87 -4.27
N ARG A 44 7.13 -1.21 -5.48
CA ARG A 44 5.74 -1.64 -5.68
C ARG A 44 5.51 -2.95 -4.94
N ASN A 45 4.51 -2.95 -4.06
CA ASN A 45 4.12 -4.12 -3.29
C ASN A 45 2.74 -4.67 -3.67
N HIS A 46 1.95 -3.98 -4.50
CA HIS A 46 0.63 -4.42 -4.93
C HIS A 46 0.40 -4.19 -6.42
N CYS A 47 -0.57 -4.91 -7.00
CA CYS A 47 -1.01 -4.70 -8.37
C CYS A 47 -1.78 -3.37 -8.49
N PRO A 48 -1.48 -2.49 -9.46
CA PRO A 48 -2.22 -1.23 -9.61
C PRO A 48 -3.68 -1.42 -10.01
N HIS A 49 -4.03 -2.54 -10.66
CA HIS A 49 -5.38 -2.80 -11.14
C HIS A 49 -6.33 -3.32 -10.06
N CYS A 50 -5.89 -4.32 -9.28
CA CYS A 50 -6.73 -4.99 -8.29
C CYS A 50 -6.24 -4.82 -6.84
N LEU A 51 -5.16 -4.08 -6.64
CA LEU A 51 -4.58 -3.71 -5.34
C LEU A 51 -4.15 -4.90 -4.46
N THR A 52 -4.11 -6.11 -5.03
CA THR A 52 -3.65 -7.33 -4.35
C THR A 52 -2.14 -7.32 -4.23
N SER A 53 -1.64 -7.72 -3.07
CA SER A 53 -0.23 -7.86 -2.72
C SER A 53 0.10 -9.33 -2.40
N LEU A 54 1.39 -9.60 -2.14
CA LEU A 54 1.90 -10.88 -1.66
C LEU A 54 2.70 -10.64 -0.38
N HIS A 55 2.51 -11.47 0.63
CA HIS A 55 3.16 -11.32 1.93
C HIS A 55 4.63 -11.77 1.85
N LEU A 56 5.46 -10.88 1.32
CA LEU A 56 6.89 -11.08 1.14
C LEU A 56 7.71 -10.33 2.18
N ASP A 57 7.23 -9.19 2.67
CA ASP A 57 7.95 -8.38 3.65
C ASP A 57 7.73 -8.90 5.07
N GLY A 58 8.81 -9.03 5.84
CA GLY A 58 8.80 -9.43 7.24
C GLY A 58 8.51 -8.24 8.16
N LEU A 59 9.51 -7.82 8.93
CA LEU A 59 9.38 -6.69 9.86
C LEU A 59 9.62 -5.34 9.18
N THR A 60 10.44 -5.31 8.13
CA THR A 60 10.81 -4.08 7.43
C THR A 60 10.18 -4.06 6.04
N PRO A 61 9.46 -2.99 5.64
CA PRO A 61 8.96 -2.87 4.29
C PRO A 61 10.06 -3.01 3.24
N GLY A 62 9.83 -3.84 2.22
CA GLY A 62 10.78 -4.15 1.16
C GLY A 62 11.87 -5.16 1.50
N ASP A 63 11.96 -5.67 2.73
CA ASP A 63 13.01 -6.64 3.11
C ASP A 63 12.88 -8.00 2.41
N ARG A 64 11.68 -8.33 1.93
CA ARG A 64 11.33 -9.61 1.30
C ARG A 64 11.73 -10.84 2.12
N ARG A 65 11.67 -10.75 3.46
CA ARG A 65 12.09 -11.80 4.40
C ARG A 65 10.95 -12.63 5.00
N ALA A 66 9.70 -12.36 4.66
CA ALA A 66 8.59 -13.19 5.14
C ALA A 66 8.60 -14.57 4.47
N GLY A 67 8.55 -15.61 5.30
CA GLY A 67 8.35 -16.99 4.85
C GLY A 67 6.90 -17.33 4.47
N CYS A 68 5.97 -16.37 4.57
CA CYS A 68 4.54 -16.64 4.38
C CYS A 68 4.17 -16.79 2.89
N GLY A 69 4.51 -15.82 2.05
CA GLY A 69 4.13 -15.82 0.63
C GLY A 69 2.61 -15.79 0.38
N GLY A 70 1.79 -15.57 1.41
CA GLY A 70 0.34 -15.58 1.32
C GLY A 70 -0.21 -14.40 0.53
N ARG A 71 -1.34 -14.61 -0.17
CA ARG A 71 -2.06 -13.52 -0.87
C ARG A 71 -2.53 -12.49 0.16
N MET A 72 -2.22 -11.22 -0.09
CA MET A 72 -2.74 -10.12 0.71
C MET A 72 -3.79 -9.33 -0.07
N VAL A 73 -4.98 -9.19 0.52
CA VAL A 73 -6.09 -8.44 -0.07
C VAL A 73 -6.11 -7.00 0.46
N PRO A 74 -6.53 -6.02 -0.35
CA PRO A 74 -6.75 -4.66 0.13
C PRO A 74 -7.91 -4.66 1.12
N LEU A 75 -7.63 -4.34 2.38
CA LEU A 75 -8.60 -4.35 3.47
C LEU A 75 -9.25 -2.97 3.62
N SER A 76 -8.43 -1.92 3.74
CA SER A 76 -8.87 -0.55 4.00
C SER A 76 -7.81 0.45 3.53
N LEU A 77 -8.08 1.74 3.74
CA LEU A 77 -7.18 2.85 3.48
C LEU A 77 -6.98 3.65 4.77
N THR A 78 -5.80 4.26 4.90
CA THR A 78 -5.55 5.33 5.88
C THR A 78 -4.88 6.50 5.17
N VAL A 79 -5.06 7.71 5.70
CA VAL A 79 -4.46 8.92 5.15
C VAL A 79 -3.52 9.49 6.20
N ARG A 80 -2.28 9.81 5.80
CA ARG A 80 -1.32 10.47 6.68
C ARG A 80 -1.66 11.97 6.85
N PRO A 81 -1.08 12.65 7.86
CA PRO A 81 -1.33 14.08 8.06
C PRO A 81 -0.95 14.97 6.86
N ASP A 82 -0.02 14.53 6.02
CA ASP A 82 0.39 15.20 4.78
C ASP A 82 -0.54 14.93 3.59
N GLY A 83 -1.64 14.19 3.81
CA GLY A 83 -2.60 13.83 2.78
C GLY A 83 -2.21 12.61 1.95
N GLU A 84 -1.07 11.95 2.21
CA GLU A 84 -0.69 10.77 1.45
C GLU A 84 -1.53 9.55 1.85
N TRP A 85 -2.12 8.89 0.85
CA TRP A 85 -2.94 7.70 1.02
C TRP A 85 -2.07 6.46 1.17
N MET A 86 -2.48 5.59 2.09
CA MET A 86 -1.83 4.33 2.40
C MET A 86 -2.86 3.22 2.35
N LEU A 87 -2.52 2.14 1.67
CA LEU A 87 -3.33 0.93 1.55
C LEU A 87 -2.99 -0.03 2.69
N ILE A 88 -4.02 -0.46 3.41
CA ILE A 88 -3.92 -1.49 4.44
C ILE A 88 -4.25 -2.83 3.79
N HIS A 89 -3.30 -3.75 3.83
CA HIS A 89 -3.44 -5.10 3.30
C HIS A 89 -3.62 -6.10 4.43
N HIS A 90 -4.43 -7.13 4.20
CA HIS A 90 -4.61 -8.27 5.10
C HIS A 90 -4.18 -9.57 4.43
N CYS A 91 -3.25 -10.30 5.05
CA CYS A 91 -2.82 -11.60 4.58
C CYS A 91 -3.87 -12.68 4.89
N LEU A 92 -4.37 -13.34 3.84
CA LEU A 92 -5.37 -14.40 4.01
C LEU A 92 -4.79 -15.69 4.61
N SER A 93 -3.46 -15.84 4.63
CA SER A 93 -2.81 -17.07 5.12
C SER A 93 -2.43 -17.00 6.60
N CYS A 94 -1.98 -15.85 7.10
CA CYS A 94 -1.51 -15.70 8.48
C CYS A 94 -2.19 -14.56 9.27
N GLY A 95 -3.10 -13.81 8.66
CA GLY A 95 -3.80 -12.68 9.31
C GLY A 95 -2.99 -11.40 9.45
N GLY A 96 -1.70 -11.39 9.06
CA GLY A 96 -0.83 -10.23 9.15
C GLY A 96 -1.34 -9.01 8.37
N LEU A 97 -1.12 -7.82 8.94
CA LEU A 97 -1.46 -6.54 8.31
C LEU A 97 -0.20 -5.83 7.80
N SER A 98 -0.31 -5.17 6.66
CA SER A 98 0.75 -4.32 6.11
C SER A 98 0.17 -3.00 5.63
N VAL A 99 0.95 -1.92 5.75
CA VAL A 99 0.57 -0.57 5.32
C VAL A 99 1.53 -0.15 4.21
N ASN A 100 1.00 -0.02 2.99
CA ASN A 100 1.78 0.31 1.80
C ASN A 100 1.35 1.66 1.23
N ARG A 101 2.30 2.47 0.78
CA ARG A 101 1.98 3.70 0.06
C ARG A 101 1.33 3.36 -1.29
N ILE A 102 0.32 4.11 -1.71
CA ILE A 102 -0.20 4.00 -3.07
C ILE A 102 0.84 4.50 -4.09
N ALA A 103 0.83 3.93 -5.29
CA ALA A 103 1.62 4.40 -6.41
C ALA A 103 0.81 5.39 -7.27
N GLY A 104 1.51 6.23 -8.04
CA GLY A 104 0.86 7.21 -8.92
C GLY A 104 0.04 6.60 -10.06
N ASP A 105 0.22 5.30 -10.34
CA ASP A 105 -0.51 4.56 -11.37
C ASP A 105 -1.54 3.57 -10.80
N ASP A 106 -1.83 3.63 -9.50
CA ASP A 106 -2.88 2.82 -8.90
C ASP A 106 -4.26 3.22 -9.44
N ASN A 107 -5.12 2.22 -9.66
CA ASN A 107 -6.47 2.45 -10.17
C ASN A 107 -7.30 3.24 -9.15
N ALA A 108 -7.53 4.52 -9.47
CA ALA A 108 -8.28 5.44 -8.63
C ALA A 108 -9.69 4.93 -8.27
N LEU A 109 -10.38 4.26 -9.21
CA LEU A 109 -11.70 3.70 -8.94
C LEU A 109 -11.64 2.54 -7.94
N ALA A 110 -10.60 1.71 -7.99
CA ALA A 110 -10.40 0.64 -7.02
C ALA A 110 -10.13 1.21 -5.61
N LEU A 111 -9.32 2.27 -5.51
CA LEU A 111 -9.07 2.97 -4.25
C LEU A 111 -10.35 3.62 -3.68
N LEU A 112 -11.09 4.36 -4.51
CA LEU A 112 -12.34 4.99 -4.09
C LEU A 112 -13.37 3.98 -3.62
N ARG A 113 -13.51 2.82 -4.29
CA ARG A 113 -14.41 1.74 -3.85
C ARG A 113 -14.10 1.23 -2.46
N ILE A 114 -12.82 1.20 -2.06
CA ILE A 114 -12.41 0.85 -0.70
C ILE A 114 -12.78 1.99 0.25
N ALA A 115 -12.45 3.23 -0.09
CA ALA A 115 -12.69 4.40 0.75
C ALA A 115 -14.18 4.60 1.07
N VAL A 116 -15.07 4.39 0.10
CA VAL A 116 -16.52 4.57 0.28
C VAL A 116 -17.23 3.31 0.78
N ARG A 117 -16.52 2.21 1.02
CA ARG A 117 -17.11 0.94 1.47
C ARG A 117 -17.99 1.10 2.72
N PRO A 118 -17.61 1.88 3.75
CA PRO A 118 -18.47 2.09 4.91
C PRO A 118 -19.82 2.76 4.58
N LEU A 119 -19.88 3.59 3.53
CA LEU A 119 -21.12 4.27 3.12
C LEU A 119 -22.15 3.32 2.49
N ARG A 120 -21.73 2.10 2.13
CA ARG A 120 -22.62 1.02 1.66
C ARG A 120 -23.14 0.16 2.80
N ASP A 121 -22.61 0.30 4.01
CA ASP A 121 -23.03 -0.47 5.16
C ASP A 121 -24.40 0.05 5.67
N GLU A 122 -25.42 -0.80 5.56
CA GLU A 122 -26.77 -0.47 5.99
C GLU A 122 -26.87 -0.23 7.50
N ARG A 123 -25.97 -0.82 8.30
CA ARG A 123 -25.93 -0.62 9.75
C ARG A 123 -25.47 0.80 10.09
N LEU A 124 -24.46 1.29 9.38
CA LEU A 124 -24.02 2.69 9.48
C LEU A 124 -25.12 3.65 8.99
N ARG A 125 -25.76 3.34 7.86
CA ARG A 125 -26.87 4.15 7.32
C ARG A 125 -28.06 4.23 8.27
N ALA A 126 -28.42 3.14 8.94
CA ALA A 126 -29.50 3.10 9.91
C ALA A 126 -29.19 3.92 11.17
N GLY A 127 -27.92 3.97 11.60
CA GLY A 127 -27.45 4.80 12.72
C GLY A 127 -27.48 6.30 12.40
N LEU A 128 -27.04 6.70 11.20
CA LEU A 128 -27.06 8.10 10.76
C LEU A 128 -28.47 8.71 10.68
N ARG A 129 -29.50 7.90 10.37
CA ARG A 129 -30.90 8.35 10.33
C ARG A 129 -31.51 8.64 11.71
N ARG A 130 -30.89 8.19 12.80
CA ARG A 130 -31.40 8.38 14.17
C ARG A 130 -30.83 9.63 14.87
N VAL A 131 -29.89 10.33 14.22
CA VAL A 131 -29.24 11.53 14.74
C VAL A 131 -29.84 12.81 14.11
N GLY A 132 -30.90 12.67 13.30
CA GLY A 132 -31.62 13.77 12.67
C GLY A 132 -33.00 13.97 13.28
#